data_AF-A0A0J9FWQ9-F1
#
_entry.id   AF-A0A0J9FWQ9-F1
#
_cell.length_a   1.000
_cell.length_b   1.000
_cell.length_c   1.000
_cell.angle_alpha   90.00
_cell.angle_beta   90.00
_cell.angle_gamma   90.00
#
_symmetry.space_group_name_H-M   'P 1'
#
loop_
_entity.id
_entity.type
_entity.pdbx_description
1 polymer ?
#
loop_
_entity_poly.entity_id
_entity_poly.type
_entity_poly.pdbx_seq_one_letter_code
_entity_poly.pdbx_strand_id
1 'polypeptide(L)'
;MKHTLLIKDWLSSFLSLLFPRCCVVCGRPLAKGEECICTVCNINLPRTNYHLRKDNPVERLFWGQIPLERATSFFFYEKGSDFRLILHRLKYGGQKEIGAIMGRYMAAELLSSNFFQGIDVIIPIPLHKKKQQIRGYNQSEWIARGIAAVTGIPIDTESILAHPQFLGGNYL
;
A
#
# COMPACT_ATOMS: atom_id res chain seq x y z
N MET A 1 -18.98 -32.56 7.96
CA MET A 1 -18.27 -31.41 7.34
C MET A 1 -18.76 -30.02 7.75
N LYS A 2 -20.04 -29.79 8.14
CA LYS A 2 -20.52 -28.46 8.57
C LYS A 2 -20.13 -28.06 10.01
N HIS A 3 -20.00 -29.03 10.93
CA HIS A 3 -19.68 -28.76 12.34
C HIS A 3 -18.27 -28.18 12.56
N THR A 4 -17.29 -28.52 11.74
CA THR A 4 -15.91 -28.02 11.85
C THR A 4 -15.80 -26.53 11.47
N LEU A 5 -16.69 -26.04 10.61
CA LEU A 5 -16.75 -24.62 10.22
C LEU A 5 -17.33 -23.77 11.36
N LEU A 6 -18.42 -24.23 11.98
CA LEU A 6 -19.06 -23.54 13.10
C LEU A 6 -18.14 -23.37 14.32
N ILE A 7 -17.37 -24.40 14.68
CA ILE A 7 -16.42 -24.33 15.80
C ILE A 7 -15.27 -23.36 15.51
N LYS A 8 -14.76 -23.35 14.26
CA LYS A 8 -13.74 -22.38 13.83
C LYS A 8 -14.27 -20.95 13.87
N ASP A 9 -15.49 -20.72 13.41
CA ASP A 9 -16.11 -19.39 13.42
C ASP A 9 -16.33 -18.90 14.84
N TRP A 10 -16.80 -19.77 15.75
CA TRP A 10 -17.01 -19.42 17.16
C TRP A 10 -15.70 -19.13 17.89
N LEU A 11 -14.68 -19.97 17.68
CA LEU A 11 -13.36 -19.78 18.28
C LEU A 11 -12.68 -18.51 17.76
N SER A 12 -12.79 -18.22 16.45
CA SER A 12 -12.27 -16.98 15.85
C SER A 12 -12.99 -15.74 16.40
N SER A 13 -14.30 -15.84 16.64
CA SER A 13 -15.10 -14.76 17.22
C SER A 13 -14.71 -14.51 18.68
N PHE A 14 -14.51 -15.57 19.47
CA PHE A 14 -14.03 -15.47 20.85
C PHE A 14 -12.60 -14.91 20.93
N LEU A 15 -11.69 -15.39 20.09
CA LEU A 15 -10.32 -14.87 19.99
C LEU A 15 -10.30 -13.41 19.55
N SER A 16 -11.23 -12.98 18.70
CA SER A 16 -11.33 -11.57 18.28
C SER A 16 -11.76 -10.62 19.41
N LEU A 17 -12.40 -11.13 20.47
CA LEU A 17 -12.69 -10.35 21.68
C LEU A 17 -11.44 -10.17 22.56
N LEU A 18 -10.56 -11.16 22.60
CA LEU A 18 -9.31 -11.13 23.36
C LEU A 18 -8.16 -10.43 22.61
N PHE A 19 -8.13 -10.54 21.27
CA PHE A 19 -7.12 -9.96 20.39
C PHE A 19 -7.77 -9.31 19.15
N PRO A 20 -8.50 -8.20 19.32
CA PRO A 20 -9.12 -7.51 18.21
C PRO A 20 -8.06 -6.97 17.24
N ARG A 21 -8.33 -7.11 15.94
CA ARG A 21 -7.58 -6.36 14.93
C ARG A 21 -7.96 -4.88 15.07
N CYS A 22 -6.98 -4.02 15.29
CA CYS A 22 -7.22 -2.59 15.49
C CYS A 22 -6.79 -1.78 14.27
N CYS A 23 -7.48 -0.66 14.04
CA CYS A 23 -7.11 0.30 13.01
C CYS A 23 -5.70 0.86 13.27
N VAL A 24 -4.86 0.89 12.24
CA VAL A 24 -3.49 1.40 12.32
C VAL A 24 -3.41 2.89 12.67
N VAL A 25 -4.47 3.66 12.37
CA VAL A 25 -4.52 5.11 12.55
C VAL A 25 -5.13 5.47 13.92
N CYS A 26 -6.37 5.08 14.18
CA CYS A 26 -7.09 5.47 15.40
C CYS A 26 -7.12 4.40 16.51
N GLY A 27 -6.61 3.20 16.27
CA GLY A 27 -6.58 2.12 17.27
C GLY A 27 -7.93 1.45 17.57
N ARG A 28 -9.04 1.90 16.98
CA ARG A 28 -10.37 1.28 17.20
C ARG A 28 -10.42 -0.15 16.65
N PRO A 29 -11.19 -1.07 17.27
CA PRO A 29 -11.43 -2.40 16.71
C PRO A 29 -12.02 -2.33 15.30
N LEU A 30 -11.52 -3.18 14.40
CA LEU A 30 -11.97 -3.25 13.03
C LEU A 30 -13.22 -4.12 12.89
N ALA A 31 -14.22 -3.61 12.18
CA ALA A 31 -15.43 -4.35 11.85
C ALA A 31 -15.16 -5.45 10.81
N LYS A 32 -16.12 -6.37 10.64
CA LYS A 32 -16.04 -7.42 9.61
C LYS A 32 -15.96 -6.76 8.22
N GLY A 33 -14.90 -7.09 7.47
CA GLY A 33 -14.60 -6.49 6.16
C GLY A 33 -13.62 -5.30 6.21
N GLU A 34 -13.39 -4.70 7.38
CA GLU A 34 -12.27 -3.76 7.56
C GLU A 34 -10.97 -4.55 7.79
N GLU A 35 -9.84 -4.08 7.22
CA GLU A 35 -8.57 -4.83 7.24
C GLU A 35 -7.43 -4.09 7.95
N CYS A 36 -7.00 -2.92 7.44
CA CYS A 36 -5.87 -2.15 7.99
C CYS A 36 -6.33 -0.86 8.65
N ILE A 37 -7.23 -0.16 7.98
CA ILE A 37 -7.84 1.06 8.49
C ILE A 37 -9.34 0.89 8.51
N CYS A 38 -9.95 1.52 9.49
CA CYS A 38 -11.39 1.51 9.62
C CYS A 38 -12.04 2.46 8.60
N THR A 39 -13.34 2.33 8.37
CA THR A 39 -14.08 3.14 7.39
C THR A 39 -13.97 4.63 7.68
N VAL A 40 -13.99 5.06 8.94
CA VAL A 40 -13.87 6.49 9.29
C VAL A 40 -12.49 7.04 8.94
N CYS A 41 -11.41 6.32 9.30
CA CYS A 41 -10.06 6.70 8.89
C CYS A 41 -9.89 6.61 7.37
N ASN A 42 -10.52 5.63 6.71
CA ASN A 42 -10.47 5.54 5.26
C ASN A 42 -11.14 6.74 4.58
N ILE A 43 -12.30 7.19 5.06
CA ILE A 43 -12.98 8.38 4.53
C ILE A 43 -12.14 9.63 4.77
N ASN A 44 -11.58 9.79 5.97
CA ASN A 44 -10.77 10.95 6.36
C ASN A 44 -9.32 10.89 5.86
N LEU A 45 -8.92 9.86 5.11
CA LEU A 45 -7.59 9.76 4.54
C LEU A 45 -7.35 10.96 3.63
N PRO A 46 -6.24 11.72 3.79
CA PRO A 46 -5.99 12.93 3.02
C PRO A 46 -5.57 12.59 1.59
N ARG A 47 -6.54 12.15 0.77
CA ARG A 47 -6.35 11.77 -0.63
C ARG A 47 -5.85 12.94 -1.46
N THR A 48 -4.88 12.69 -2.33
CA THR A 48 -4.38 13.73 -3.23
C THR A 48 -5.27 13.90 -4.47
N ASN A 49 -5.93 12.82 -4.89
CA ASN A 49 -6.73 12.74 -6.12
C ASN A 49 -5.97 13.22 -7.37
N TYR A 50 -4.63 13.08 -7.38
CA TYR A 50 -3.79 13.54 -8.49
C TYR A 50 -4.02 12.77 -9.78
N HIS A 51 -4.48 11.52 -9.71
CA HIS A 51 -4.91 10.73 -10.86
C HIS A 51 -6.05 11.37 -11.67
N LEU A 52 -6.80 12.33 -11.11
CA LEU A 52 -7.87 13.07 -11.81
C LEU A 52 -7.38 14.36 -12.47
N ARG A 53 -6.12 14.77 -12.24
CA ARG A 53 -5.57 16.04 -12.70
C ARG A 53 -4.39 15.81 -13.61
N LYS A 54 -4.46 16.33 -14.83
CA LYS A 54 -3.29 16.42 -15.72
C LYS A 54 -2.29 17.44 -15.16
N ASP A 55 -1.02 17.22 -15.44
CA ASP A 55 0.10 18.08 -15.02
C ASP A 55 0.15 18.25 -13.50
N ASN A 56 -0.16 17.17 -12.78
CA ASN A 56 -0.20 17.21 -11.32
C ASN A 56 1.23 17.34 -10.74
N PRO A 57 1.37 17.75 -9.46
CA PRO A 57 2.69 17.95 -8.87
C PRO A 57 3.64 16.76 -8.95
N VAL A 58 3.13 15.52 -9.01
CA VAL A 58 3.96 14.31 -9.15
C VAL A 58 4.48 14.17 -10.58
N GLU A 59 3.64 14.40 -11.59
CA GLU A 59 4.05 14.37 -13.00
C GLU A 59 5.13 15.43 -13.29
N ARG A 60 4.96 16.63 -12.74
CA ARG A 60 5.90 17.74 -12.91
C ARG A 60 7.32 17.45 -12.42
N LEU A 61 7.47 16.57 -11.43
CA LEU A 61 8.79 16.17 -10.92
C LEU A 61 9.64 15.44 -11.96
N PHE A 62 9.00 14.83 -12.97
CA PHE A 62 9.66 14.02 -13.99
C PHE A 62 9.72 14.70 -15.36
N TRP A 63 9.21 15.93 -15.48
CA TRP A 63 9.26 16.68 -16.74
C TRP A 63 10.69 16.88 -17.24
N GLY A 64 10.90 16.58 -18.52
CA GLY A 64 12.20 16.67 -19.18
C GLY A 64 13.23 15.61 -18.77
N GLN A 65 12.91 14.72 -17.84
CA GLN A 65 13.83 13.66 -17.39
C GLN A 65 13.53 12.32 -18.06
N ILE A 66 12.25 11.96 -18.17
CA ILE A 66 11.78 10.72 -18.75
C ILE A 66 10.47 10.95 -19.52
N PRO A 67 10.16 10.13 -20.54
CA PRO A 67 8.86 10.15 -21.21
C PRO A 67 7.78 9.56 -20.30
N LEU A 68 7.32 10.36 -19.33
CA LEU A 68 6.28 9.98 -18.38
C LEU A 68 4.89 10.28 -18.95
N GLU A 69 4.02 9.26 -19.02
CA GLU A 69 2.62 9.46 -19.43
C GLU A 69 1.71 9.87 -18.27
N ARG A 70 1.83 9.19 -17.12
CA ARG A 70 0.95 9.35 -15.96
C ARG A 70 1.72 9.12 -14.66
N ALA A 71 1.49 9.96 -13.65
CA ALA A 71 1.95 9.70 -12.29
C ALA A 71 0.97 10.24 -11.23
N THR A 72 0.91 9.56 -10.09
CA THR A 72 0.05 9.96 -8.97
C THR A 72 0.66 9.53 -7.64
N SER A 73 0.20 10.14 -6.56
CA SER A 73 0.36 9.66 -5.18
C SER A 73 -1.02 9.33 -4.61
N PHE A 74 -1.10 8.47 -3.58
CA PHE A 74 -2.40 8.08 -3.04
C PHE A 74 -2.95 9.08 -2.02
N PHE A 75 -2.12 9.47 -1.04
CA PHE A 75 -2.49 10.42 0.02
C PHE A 75 -1.31 11.29 0.43
N PHE A 76 -1.59 12.42 1.08
CA PHE A 76 -0.59 13.35 1.58
C PHE A 76 0.13 12.81 2.82
N TYR A 77 1.42 13.07 2.88
CA TYR A 77 2.22 12.82 4.07
C TYR A 77 2.45 14.14 4.81
N GLU A 78 1.68 14.36 5.87
CA GLU A 78 1.75 15.58 6.67
C GLU A 78 2.42 15.31 8.02
N LYS A 79 3.31 16.23 8.43
CA LYS A 79 3.95 16.16 9.75
C LYS A 79 2.87 16.38 10.82
N GLY A 80 2.74 15.43 11.75
CA GLY A 80 1.72 15.46 12.81
C GLY A 80 0.43 14.70 12.50
N SER A 81 0.28 14.16 11.28
CA SER A 81 -0.89 13.36 10.92
C SER A 81 -0.76 11.91 11.37
N ASP A 82 -1.82 11.37 11.99
CA ASP A 82 -1.90 9.95 12.40
C ASP A 82 -1.80 8.99 11.20
N PHE A 83 -2.13 9.44 9.99
CA PHE A 83 -2.00 8.66 8.76
C PHE A 83 -0.55 8.29 8.43
N ARG A 84 0.45 8.99 9.00
CA ARG A 84 1.87 8.59 8.95
C ARG A 84 2.08 7.18 9.51
N LEU A 85 1.28 6.75 10.47
CA LEU A 85 1.41 5.43 11.10
C LEU A 85 1.26 4.30 10.07
N ILE A 86 0.47 4.49 9.01
CA ILE A 86 0.34 3.52 7.91
C ILE A 86 1.72 3.26 7.27
N LEU A 87 2.40 4.32 6.84
CA LEU A 87 3.73 4.21 6.23
C LEU A 87 4.78 3.78 7.25
N HIS A 88 4.66 4.19 8.51
CA HIS A 88 5.58 3.79 9.56
C HIS A 88 5.50 2.28 9.84
N ARG A 89 4.30 1.73 10.02
CA ARG A 89 4.08 0.29 10.23
C ARG A 89 4.54 -0.54 9.02
N LEU A 90 4.33 -0.02 7.80
CA LEU A 90 4.83 -0.62 6.56
C LEU A 90 6.36 -0.50 6.37
N LYS A 91 7.04 0.45 7.03
CA LYS A 91 8.49 0.62 6.90
C LYS A 91 9.29 -0.04 8.01
N TYR A 92 8.73 -0.09 9.20
CA TYR A 92 9.48 -0.46 10.42
C TYR A 92 8.72 -1.45 11.30
N GLY A 93 7.41 -1.57 11.15
CA GLY A 93 6.58 -2.43 12.00
C GLY A 93 6.46 -3.87 11.54
N GLY A 94 7.12 -4.28 10.45
CA GLY A 94 7.02 -5.64 9.93
C GLY A 94 5.71 -5.99 9.21
N GLN A 95 4.75 -5.06 9.16
CA GLN A 95 3.38 -5.31 8.69
C GLN A 95 3.26 -5.10 7.18
N LYS A 96 3.83 -6.03 6.41
CA LYS A 96 3.86 -6.00 4.93
C LYS A 96 2.48 -6.05 4.30
N GLU A 97 1.50 -6.68 4.97
CA GLU A 97 0.11 -6.81 4.55
C GLU A 97 -0.56 -5.45 4.38
N ILE A 98 -0.16 -4.43 5.16
CA ILE A 98 -0.60 -3.05 4.99
C ILE A 98 -0.34 -2.58 3.57
N GLY A 99 0.81 -2.92 2.99
CA GLY A 99 1.16 -2.54 1.62
C GLY A 99 0.16 -3.09 0.62
N ALA A 100 -0.19 -4.37 0.74
CA ALA A 100 -1.18 -5.00 -0.13
C ALA A 100 -2.59 -4.41 0.06
N ILE A 101 -3.01 -4.17 1.31
CA ILE A 101 -4.33 -3.58 1.60
C ILE A 101 -4.43 -2.16 1.01
N MET A 102 -3.43 -1.31 1.29
CA MET A 102 -3.39 0.06 0.76
C MET A 102 -3.24 0.09 -0.77
N GLY A 103 -2.51 -0.87 -1.35
CA GLY A 103 -2.43 -1.05 -2.79
C GLY A 103 -3.79 -1.38 -3.42
N ARG A 104 -4.59 -2.23 -2.78
CA ARG A 104 -5.98 -2.50 -3.21
C ARG A 104 -6.85 -1.26 -3.16
N TYR A 105 -6.80 -0.51 -2.07
CA TYR A 105 -7.58 0.73 -1.93
C TYR A 105 -7.21 1.75 -3.01
N MET A 106 -5.90 1.93 -3.24
CA MET A 106 -5.43 2.81 -4.30
C MET A 106 -5.92 2.33 -5.67
N ALA A 107 -5.75 1.05 -6.01
CA ALA A 107 -6.18 0.53 -7.30
C ALA A 107 -7.70 0.67 -7.52
N ALA A 108 -8.51 0.39 -6.50
CA ALA A 108 -9.96 0.53 -6.58
C ALA A 108 -10.38 1.98 -6.89
N GLU A 109 -9.71 2.98 -6.32
CA GLU A 109 -9.96 4.39 -6.62
C GLU A 109 -9.47 4.77 -8.03
N LEU A 110 -8.26 4.34 -8.41
CA LEU A 110 -7.63 4.66 -9.70
C LEU A 110 -8.31 3.99 -10.91
N LEU A 111 -9.01 2.87 -10.71
CA LEU A 111 -9.80 2.23 -11.77
C LEU A 111 -10.87 3.17 -12.34
N SER A 112 -11.46 4.03 -11.50
CA SER A 112 -12.50 4.97 -11.91
C SER A 112 -12.04 6.01 -12.92
N SER A 113 -10.72 6.25 -13.02
CA SER A 113 -10.12 7.24 -13.91
C SER A 113 -9.38 6.64 -15.11
N ASN A 114 -9.57 5.35 -15.41
CA ASN A 114 -8.84 4.61 -16.44
C ASN A 114 -7.30 4.69 -16.27
N PHE A 115 -6.81 4.87 -15.04
CA PHE A 115 -5.37 5.06 -14.78
C PHE A 115 -4.53 3.87 -15.25
N PHE A 116 -5.11 2.67 -15.24
CA PHE A 116 -4.42 1.43 -15.62
C PHE A 116 -4.58 1.05 -17.10
N GLN A 117 -5.31 1.85 -17.90
CA GLN A 117 -5.51 1.54 -19.31
C GLN A 117 -4.18 1.54 -20.07
N GLY A 118 -3.90 0.47 -20.83
CA GLY A 118 -2.66 0.33 -21.60
C GLY A 118 -1.43 -0.06 -20.78
N ILE A 119 -1.60 -0.53 -19.52
CA ILE A 119 -0.50 -1.03 -18.70
C ILE A 119 -0.47 -2.55 -18.77
N ASP A 120 0.62 -3.11 -19.28
CA ASP A 120 0.79 -4.57 -19.43
C ASP A 120 1.42 -5.26 -18.22
N VAL A 121 2.22 -4.53 -17.44
CA VAL A 121 3.00 -5.09 -16.32
C VAL A 121 3.20 -4.06 -15.21
N ILE A 122 3.19 -4.53 -13.96
CA ILE A 122 3.56 -3.74 -12.78
C ILE A 122 4.96 -4.15 -12.33
N ILE A 123 5.89 -3.19 -12.28
CA ILE A 123 7.26 -3.45 -11.87
C ILE A 123 7.55 -2.70 -10.55
N PRO A 124 7.60 -3.39 -9.40
CA PRO A 124 7.95 -2.77 -8.14
C PRO A 124 9.44 -2.41 -8.09
N ILE A 125 9.74 -1.20 -7.64
CA ILE A 125 11.14 -0.74 -7.49
C ILE A 125 11.84 -1.59 -6.41
N PRO A 126 12.97 -2.24 -6.70
CA PRO A 126 13.64 -3.11 -5.75
C PRO A 126 14.22 -2.33 -4.57
N LEU A 127 14.15 -2.93 -3.37
CA LEU A 127 14.75 -2.37 -2.17
C LEU A 127 16.24 -2.72 -2.12
N HIS A 128 17.09 -1.77 -1.70
CA HIS A 128 18.52 -2.01 -1.54
C HIS A 128 18.79 -3.16 -0.53
N LYS A 129 19.76 -4.05 -0.84
CA LYS A 129 20.06 -5.28 -0.08
C LYS A 129 20.11 -5.09 1.45
N LYS A 130 20.82 -4.06 1.93
CA LYS A 130 20.89 -3.72 3.37
C LYS A 130 19.51 -3.45 3.99
N LYS A 131 18.66 -2.67 3.30
CA LYS A 131 17.30 -2.35 3.77
C LYS A 131 16.39 -3.57 3.67
N GLN A 132 16.57 -4.42 2.65
CA GLN A 132 15.83 -5.67 2.50
C GLN A 132 16.17 -6.67 3.62
N GLN A 133 17.44 -6.78 4.03
CA GLN A 133 17.85 -7.63 5.15
C GLN A 133 17.26 -7.16 6.49
N ILE A 134 17.32 -5.86 6.78
CA ILE A 134 16.75 -5.30 8.03
C ILE A 134 15.23 -5.48 8.08
N ARG A 135 14.56 -5.31 6.94
CA ARG A 135 13.10 -5.23 6.87
C ARG A 135 12.43 -6.56 6.58
N GLY A 136 13.12 -7.48 5.89
CA GLY A 136 12.60 -8.80 5.48
C GLY A 136 11.67 -8.79 4.27
N TYR A 137 11.28 -7.63 3.73
CA TYR A 137 10.40 -7.53 2.56
C TYR A 137 10.57 -6.21 1.79
N ASN A 138 10.08 -6.18 0.55
CA ASN A 138 10.04 -4.98 -0.28
C ASN A 138 8.64 -4.34 -0.27
N GLN A 139 8.51 -3.10 0.23
CA GLN A 139 7.22 -2.41 0.27
C GLN A 139 6.55 -2.23 -1.08
N SER A 140 7.33 -1.83 -2.09
CA SER A 140 6.80 -1.54 -3.41
C SER A 140 6.17 -2.80 -4.00
N GLU A 141 6.79 -3.96 -3.74
CA GLU A 141 6.26 -5.26 -4.13
C GLU A 141 4.94 -5.58 -3.43
N TRP A 142 4.83 -5.32 -2.12
CA TRP A 142 3.58 -5.54 -1.39
C TRP A 142 2.46 -4.60 -1.86
N ILE A 143 2.79 -3.35 -2.19
CA ILE A 143 1.84 -2.42 -2.80
C ILE A 143 1.42 -2.93 -4.20
N ALA A 144 2.38 -3.34 -5.03
CA ALA A 144 2.14 -3.90 -6.35
C ALA A 144 1.22 -5.12 -6.29
N ARG A 145 1.44 -6.04 -5.34
CA ARG A 145 0.57 -7.20 -5.06
C ARG A 145 -0.87 -6.78 -4.77
N GLY A 146 -1.05 -5.71 -4.02
CA GLY A 146 -2.36 -5.11 -3.77
C GLY A 146 -3.03 -4.60 -5.06
N ILE A 147 -2.27 -3.88 -5.89
CA ILE A 147 -2.78 -3.35 -7.16
C ILE A 147 -3.16 -4.50 -8.11
N ALA A 148 -2.25 -5.45 -8.33
CA ALA A 148 -2.47 -6.59 -9.21
C ALA A 148 -3.68 -7.44 -8.81
N ALA A 149 -3.93 -7.58 -7.50
CA ALA A 149 -5.11 -8.29 -7.00
C ALA A 149 -6.45 -7.63 -7.42
N VAL A 150 -6.44 -6.32 -7.73
CA VAL A 150 -7.62 -5.57 -8.16
C VAL A 150 -7.65 -5.41 -9.68
N THR A 151 -6.51 -5.15 -10.31
CA THR A 151 -6.43 -4.86 -11.76
C THR A 151 -6.25 -6.10 -12.63
N GLY A 152 -5.75 -7.20 -12.06
CA GLY A 152 -5.35 -8.41 -12.78
C GLY A 152 -4.05 -8.28 -13.57
N ILE A 153 -3.36 -7.12 -13.50
CA ILE A 153 -2.12 -6.88 -14.24
C ILE A 153 -0.98 -7.68 -13.58
N PRO A 154 -0.18 -8.45 -14.35
CA PRO A 154 0.92 -9.24 -13.79
C PRO A 154 2.01 -8.36 -13.17
N ILE A 155 2.72 -8.94 -12.19
CA ILE A 155 3.84 -8.29 -11.51
C ILE A 155 5.12 -8.96 -11.98
N ASP A 156 6.12 -8.14 -12.31
CA ASP A 156 7.48 -8.59 -12.59
C ASP A 156 8.44 -8.05 -11.52
N THR A 157 9.00 -8.94 -10.70
CA THR A 157 9.95 -8.60 -9.64
C THR A 157 11.41 -8.80 -10.02
N GLU A 158 11.70 -9.28 -11.22
CA GLU A 158 13.03 -9.78 -11.61
C GLU A 158 13.74 -8.84 -12.61
N SER A 159 12.99 -8.13 -13.45
CA SER A 159 13.58 -7.30 -14.51
C SER A 159 14.31 -6.04 -14.02
N ILE A 160 14.09 -5.58 -12.79
CA ILE A 160 14.80 -4.42 -12.22
C ILE A 160 15.61 -4.84 -11.00
N LEU A 161 16.91 -4.51 -11.04
CA LEU A 161 17.84 -4.77 -9.95
C LEU A 161 18.23 -3.48 -9.23
N ALA A 162 18.30 -3.53 -7.90
CA ALA A 162 18.81 -2.40 -7.12
C ALA A 162 20.32 -2.26 -7.33
N HIS A 163 20.77 -1.09 -7.79
CA HIS A 163 22.19 -0.82 -7.96
C HIS A 163 22.92 -0.85 -6.60
N PRO A 164 24.02 -1.60 -6.44
CA PRO A 164 24.68 -1.83 -5.15
C PRO A 164 25.38 -0.59 -4.55
N GLN A 165 25.56 0.49 -5.33
CA GLN A 165 26.28 1.70 -4.88
C GLN A 165 25.39 2.91 -4.53
N PHE A 166 24.06 2.80 -4.66
CA PHE A 166 23.17 3.91 -4.26
C PHE A 166 22.91 3.87 -2.74
N LEU A 167 23.88 4.32 -1.96
CA LEU A 167 23.69 4.73 -0.57
C LEU A 167 23.06 6.13 -0.56
N GLY A 168 21.77 6.21 -0.92
CA GLY A 168 20.99 7.44 -0.79
C GLY A 168 21.06 7.97 0.64
N GLY A 169 21.51 9.22 0.76
CA GLY A 169 21.88 9.90 2.00
C GLY A 169 20.79 9.98 3.07
N ASN A 170 21.27 10.32 4.26
CA ASN A 170 20.49 10.55 5.47
C ASN A 170 19.38 11.57 5.20
N TYR A 171 18.13 11.13 5.26
CA TYR A 171 17.00 12.00 5.51
C TYR A 171 16.36 11.56 6.82
N LEU A 172 16.71 12.31 7.86
CA LEU A 172 16.03 12.41 9.15
C LEU A 172 14.58 12.88 8.96
#